data_AF-B3RZS5-F1
#
_entry.id   AF-B3RZS5-F1
#
_cell.length_a   1.000
_cell.length_b   1.000
_cell.length_c   1.000
_cell.angle_alpha   90.00
_cell.angle_beta   90.00
_cell.angle_gamma   90.00
#
_symmetry.space_group_name_H-M   'P 1'
#
loop_
_entity.id
_entity.type
_entity.pdbx_description
1 polymer ?
#
loop_
_entity_poly.entity_id
_entity_poly.type
_entity_poly.pdbx_seq_one_letter_code
_entity_poly.pdbx_strand_id
1 'polypeptide(L)'
;MLAWTTWFGLKWPYNNGIFHCGSFTCEVTLDKNRLKSSDALLFHGAEASMKNKNMFPKRDAVSPRQLWVYHSYENPVVTHGVNIQSGIYPFHNNIFNIIMTYTKDSDIPTCYGGYGKSQNRNPFIKTHNYAKGKNKLIAWVSSGCYTGRLTFVQQLAQYLPIDIYGKCGNLSCPRNDSCWEKLSSQYKFYLSFENFVCRDYITEKYYKNSLGRRLVPIVVSGANLQDETVAPPNSYINVFDFKTVEDLADYIQLVGSNDTLYNSYFHWKASYKDQGRSCDMGSGMCTLCANLHNDTWVTQKSRTIPDFMHRWGLNKDNCIDYGDVFIKNVTTGQVNIMPHPYY
;
A
#
# COMPACT_ATOMS: atom_id res chain seq x y z
N MET A 1 18.12 -13.44 -13.02
CA MET A 1 16.82 -13.72 -12.36
C MET A 1 15.78 -14.12 -13.40
N LEU A 2 14.79 -14.94 -13.03
CA LEU A 2 13.67 -15.35 -13.89
C LEU A 2 12.34 -14.92 -13.26
N ALA A 3 11.59 -14.08 -13.96
CA ALA A 3 10.21 -13.77 -13.60
C ALA A 3 9.34 -15.01 -13.83
N TRP A 4 8.93 -15.66 -12.73
CA TRP A 4 8.22 -16.92 -12.81
C TRP A 4 6.72 -16.73 -13.03
N THR A 5 6.15 -15.66 -12.51
CA THR A 5 4.76 -15.29 -12.76
C THR A 5 4.69 -13.94 -13.50
N THR A 6 3.52 -13.66 -14.09
CA THR A 6 3.22 -12.34 -14.64
C THR A 6 2.90 -11.33 -13.54
N TRP A 7 2.83 -10.06 -13.92
CA TRP A 7 2.41 -8.98 -13.05
C TRP A 7 0.95 -8.59 -13.37
N PHE A 8 -0.02 -9.16 -12.65
CA PHE A 8 -1.45 -8.99 -12.93
C PHE A 8 -1.83 -9.40 -14.37
N GLY A 9 -1.33 -10.55 -14.82
CA GLY A 9 -1.48 -11.04 -16.18
C GLY A 9 -0.66 -10.28 -17.24
N LEU A 10 0.00 -9.17 -16.87
CA LEU A 10 0.88 -8.43 -17.78
C LEU A 10 2.30 -9.01 -17.75
N LYS A 11 2.94 -9.04 -18.92
CA LYS A 11 4.36 -9.39 -19.02
C LYS A 11 5.19 -8.32 -18.30
N TRP A 12 6.11 -8.76 -17.45
CA TRP A 12 7.04 -7.93 -16.71
C TRP A 12 8.38 -8.69 -16.59
N PRO A 13 9.54 -8.01 -16.64
CA PRO A 13 9.76 -6.56 -16.68
C PRO A 13 9.49 -5.90 -18.03
N TYR A 14 9.22 -4.59 -17.99
CA TYR A 14 9.24 -3.71 -19.17
C TYR A 14 10.70 -3.32 -19.48
N ASN A 15 11.03 -3.04 -20.74
CA ASN A 15 12.37 -2.58 -21.20
C ASN A 15 13.53 -3.58 -21.02
N ASN A 16 13.45 -4.73 -21.71
CA ASN A 16 14.50 -5.77 -21.81
C ASN A 16 14.92 -6.44 -20.48
N GLY A 17 14.39 -6.00 -19.35
CA GLY A 17 14.61 -6.61 -18.04
C GLY A 17 16.00 -6.43 -17.46
N ILE A 18 16.75 -5.42 -17.90
CA ILE A 18 18.06 -5.11 -17.35
C ILE A 18 17.91 -4.07 -16.24
N PHE A 19 18.39 -4.40 -15.05
CA PHE A 19 18.42 -3.52 -13.88
C PHE A 19 19.86 -3.11 -13.59
N HIS A 20 20.15 -1.82 -13.64
CA HIS A 20 21.44 -1.24 -13.26
C HIS A 20 21.34 -0.67 -11.83
N CYS A 21 22.06 -1.30 -10.92
CA CYS A 21 21.92 -1.11 -9.47
C CYS A 21 23.28 -0.75 -8.87
N GLY A 22 23.77 0.45 -9.19
CA GLY A 22 25.11 0.89 -8.82
C GLY A 22 26.18 0.09 -9.57
N SER A 23 27.02 -0.64 -8.83
CA SER A 23 28.07 -1.51 -9.37
C SER A 23 27.55 -2.85 -9.93
N PHE A 24 26.28 -3.18 -9.67
CA PHE A 24 25.69 -4.46 -10.07
C PHE A 24 24.75 -4.28 -11.26
N THR A 25 24.74 -5.27 -12.15
CA THR A 25 23.79 -5.35 -13.25
C THR A 25 23.13 -6.72 -13.21
N CYS A 26 21.80 -6.75 -13.15
CA CYS A 26 21.04 -7.99 -13.18
C CYS A 26 20.06 -8.01 -14.34
N GLU A 27 19.96 -9.17 -14.98
CA GLU A 27 18.94 -9.45 -15.97
C GLU A 27 17.77 -10.19 -15.32
N VAL A 28 16.56 -9.76 -15.65
CA VAL A 28 15.30 -10.43 -15.33
C VAL A 28 14.66 -10.84 -16.66
N THR A 29 14.55 -12.14 -16.89
CA THR A 29 13.95 -12.69 -18.11
C THR A 29 12.61 -13.36 -17.83
N LEU A 30 11.79 -13.55 -18.88
CA LEU A 30 10.58 -14.38 -18.88
C LEU A 30 10.84 -15.77 -19.49
N ASP A 31 12.03 -16.02 -20.03
CA ASP A 31 12.37 -17.28 -20.69
C ASP A 31 12.51 -18.42 -19.66
N LYS A 32 11.52 -19.32 -19.67
CA LYS A 32 11.46 -20.48 -18.77
C LYS A 32 12.60 -21.47 -18.98
N ASN A 33 13.25 -21.47 -20.15
CA ASN A 33 14.42 -22.31 -20.41
C ASN A 33 15.61 -21.91 -19.52
N ARG A 34 15.61 -20.68 -18.98
CA ARG A 34 16.60 -20.20 -18.02
C ARG A 34 16.34 -20.59 -16.57
N LEU A 35 15.40 -21.50 -16.31
CA LEU A 35 15.11 -22.00 -14.96
C LEU A 35 16.38 -22.48 -14.24
N LYS A 36 17.22 -23.31 -14.87
CA LYS A 36 18.40 -23.88 -14.21
C LYS A 36 19.58 -22.90 -14.08
N SER A 37 19.62 -21.86 -14.92
CA SER A 37 20.71 -20.88 -14.98
C SER A 37 20.39 -19.55 -14.29
N SER A 38 19.24 -19.44 -13.63
CA SER A 38 18.84 -18.24 -12.91
C SER A 38 19.23 -18.31 -11.43
N ASP A 39 19.72 -17.21 -10.87
CA ASP A 39 20.08 -17.13 -9.44
C ASP A 39 18.85 -17.00 -8.53
N ALA A 40 17.75 -16.47 -9.08
CA ALA A 40 16.50 -16.36 -8.37
C ALA A 40 15.28 -16.48 -9.29
N LEU A 41 14.18 -16.98 -8.73
CA LEU A 41 12.84 -16.97 -9.31
C LEU A 41 11.97 -15.93 -8.61
N LEU A 42 11.25 -15.12 -9.39
CA LEU A 42 10.38 -14.06 -8.87
C LEU A 42 8.91 -14.46 -9.03
N PHE A 43 8.17 -14.43 -7.92
CA PHE A 43 6.76 -14.79 -7.87
C PHE A 43 5.95 -13.58 -7.39
N HIS A 44 5.23 -12.95 -8.31
CA HIS A 44 4.27 -11.92 -7.98
C HIS A 44 3.09 -12.52 -7.21
N GLY A 45 2.96 -12.13 -5.96
CA GLY A 45 2.06 -12.73 -4.98
C GLY A 45 0.57 -12.60 -5.29
N ALA A 46 0.18 -11.55 -6.01
CA ALA A 46 -1.20 -11.31 -6.40
C ALA A 46 -1.56 -11.90 -7.78
N GLU A 47 -0.66 -12.70 -8.38
CA GLU A 47 -0.94 -13.38 -9.64
C GLU A 47 -1.90 -14.57 -9.46
N ALA A 48 -2.86 -14.73 -10.38
CA ALA A 48 -3.89 -15.75 -10.26
C ALA A 48 -3.32 -17.18 -10.33
N SER A 49 -2.15 -17.37 -10.94
CA SER A 49 -1.46 -18.66 -10.98
C SER A 49 -1.00 -19.13 -9.62
N MET A 50 -0.79 -18.23 -8.64
CA MET A 50 -0.28 -18.58 -7.30
C MET A 50 -1.20 -19.55 -6.54
N LYS A 51 -2.49 -19.63 -6.91
CA LYS A 51 -3.42 -20.62 -6.32
C LYS A 51 -3.19 -22.06 -6.78
N ASN A 52 -2.44 -22.28 -7.86
CA ASN A 52 -2.22 -23.59 -8.45
C ASN A 52 -0.92 -24.20 -7.92
N LYS A 53 -1.00 -25.20 -7.03
CA LYS A 53 0.18 -25.90 -6.50
C LYS A 53 1.12 -26.43 -7.61
N ASN A 54 0.59 -26.77 -8.79
CA ASN A 54 1.38 -27.32 -9.89
C ASN A 54 2.16 -26.27 -10.70
N MET A 55 2.00 -24.96 -10.42
CA MET A 55 2.77 -23.92 -11.12
C MET A 55 4.22 -23.83 -10.63
N PHE A 56 4.52 -24.34 -9.43
CA PHE A 56 5.85 -24.31 -8.84
C PHE A 56 6.70 -25.44 -9.43
N PRO A 57 7.94 -25.16 -9.90
CA PRO A 57 8.84 -26.22 -10.34
C PRO A 57 9.20 -27.12 -9.16
N LYS A 58 9.79 -28.30 -9.41
CA LYS A 58 10.27 -29.12 -8.30
C LYS A 58 11.59 -28.54 -7.77
N ARG A 59 11.74 -28.46 -6.44
CA ARG A 59 12.91 -27.87 -5.78
C ARG A 59 14.21 -28.63 -6.04
N ASP A 60 14.13 -29.95 -6.17
CA ASP A 60 15.24 -30.85 -6.54
C ASP A 60 15.72 -30.66 -7.99
N ALA A 61 14.92 -30.00 -8.84
CA ALA A 61 15.29 -29.73 -10.23
C ALA A 61 16.17 -28.49 -10.41
N VAL A 62 16.43 -27.72 -9.34
CA VAL A 62 17.20 -26.46 -9.35
C VAL A 62 18.30 -26.44 -8.29
N SER A 63 19.25 -25.53 -8.45
CA SER A 63 20.34 -25.36 -7.47
C SER A 63 19.78 -24.97 -6.09
N PRO A 64 20.30 -25.52 -4.98
CA PRO A 64 19.97 -25.05 -3.63
C PRO A 64 20.35 -23.57 -3.38
N ARG A 65 21.24 -23.00 -4.20
CA ARG A 65 21.59 -21.57 -4.16
C ARG A 65 20.58 -20.69 -4.91
N GLN A 66 19.66 -21.27 -5.69
CA GLN A 66 18.63 -20.50 -6.38
C GLN A 66 17.53 -20.09 -5.39
N LEU A 67 17.39 -18.78 -5.17
CA LEU A 67 16.44 -18.25 -4.21
C LEU A 67 15.07 -17.98 -4.86
N TRP A 68 13.99 -18.37 -4.19
CA TRP A 68 12.63 -18.10 -4.66
C TRP A 68 12.04 -16.95 -3.87
N VAL A 69 11.71 -15.88 -4.57
CA VAL A 69 11.30 -14.59 -4.01
C VAL A 69 9.80 -14.44 -4.21
N TYR A 70 9.06 -14.41 -3.12
CA TYR A 70 7.70 -13.90 -3.14
C TYR A 70 7.76 -12.37 -3.12
N HIS A 71 7.16 -11.71 -4.10
CA HIS A 71 7.06 -10.26 -4.11
C HIS A 71 5.64 -9.76 -4.32
N SER A 72 5.24 -8.74 -3.57
CA SER A 72 3.92 -8.12 -3.73
C SER A 72 3.92 -6.69 -3.21
N TYR A 73 3.32 -5.79 -3.98
CA TYR A 73 2.90 -4.50 -3.46
C TYR A 73 1.53 -4.56 -2.80
N GLU A 74 0.66 -5.47 -3.25
CA GLU A 74 -0.67 -5.60 -2.69
C GLU A 74 -0.64 -6.35 -1.36
N ASN A 75 -1.62 -6.04 -0.52
CA ASN A 75 -1.85 -6.74 0.73
C ASN A 75 -2.25 -8.21 0.52
N PRO A 76 -2.09 -9.08 1.54
CA PRO A 76 -2.32 -10.52 1.38
C PRO A 76 -3.76 -10.88 1.00
N VAL A 77 -4.73 -9.97 1.18
CA VAL A 77 -6.15 -10.20 0.87
C VAL A 77 -6.51 -9.81 -0.57
N VAL A 78 -5.82 -8.84 -1.16
CA VAL A 78 -6.23 -8.28 -2.46
C VAL A 78 -6.06 -9.27 -3.59
N THR A 79 -7.19 -9.46 -4.26
CA THR A 79 -7.37 -10.16 -5.53
C THR A 79 -7.90 -9.18 -6.54
N HIS A 80 -7.26 -9.09 -7.72
CA HIS A 80 -7.87 -8.33 -8.80
C HIS A 80 -9.15 -9.05 -9.26
N GLY A 81 -10.31 -8.45 -8.97
CA GLY A 81 -11.62 -8.96 -9.37
C GLY A 81 -12.37 -9.64 -8.21
N VAL A 82 -13.66 -9.28 -8.09
CA VAL A 82 -14.60 -9.74 -7.05
C VAL A 82 -14.87 -11.26 -7.05
N ASN A 83 -14.21 -12.01 -7.93
CA ASN A 83 -14.16 -13.47 -7.93
C ASN A 83 -12.69 -13.91 -8.09
N ILE A 84 -12.05 -14.23 -6.96
CA ILE A 84 -11.14 -15.38 -6.71
C ILE A 84 -10.09 -14.99 -5.67
N GLN A 85 -10.06 -15.75 -4.56
CA GLN A 85 -9.02 -15.87 -3.54
C GLN A 85 -7.59 -15.93 -4.11
N SER A 86 -6.75 -14.93 -3.86
CA SER A 86 -5.28 -15.04 -3.85
C SER A 86 -4.94 -15.46 -2.44
N GLY A 87 -5.32 -16.70 -2.12
CA GLY A 87 -5.00 -17.26 -0.82
C GLY A 87 -3.50 -17.48 -0.75
N ILE A 88 -2.89 -17.03 0.34
CA ILE A 88 -1.69 -17.72 0.81
C ILE A 88 -2.18 -19.02 1.44
N TYR A 89 -2.11 -20.10 0.66
CA TYR A 89 -2.53 -21.45 1.05
C TYR A 89 -1.48 -22.22 1.85
N PRO A 90 -1.88 -23.29 2.58
CA PRO A 90 -0.95 -24.13 3.35
C PRO A 90 0.19 -24.71 2.51
N PHE A 91 -0.03 -24.97 1.23
CA PHE A 91 1.02 -25.51 0.38
C PHE A 91 2.14 -24.51 0.07
N HIS A 92 1.98 -23.21 0.33
CA HIS A 92 3.04 -22.21 0.17
C HIS A 92 4.07 -22.25 1.28
N ASN A 93 3.77 -22.90 2.39
CA ASN A 93 4.73 -23.17 3.45
C ASN A 93 5.93 -23.95 2.87
N ASN A 94 7.14 -23.53 3.24
CA ASN A 94 8.40 -24.07 2.71
C ASN A 94 8.62 -23.86 1.20
N ILE A 95 7.86 -23.01 0.51
CA ILE A 95 8.10 -22.70 -0.91
C ILE A 95 9.08 -21.56 -1.12
N PHE A 96 8.97 -20.46 -0.38
CA PHE A 96 9.77 -19.25 -0.66
C PHE A 96 10.97 -19.13 0.29
N ASN A 97 12.03 -18.48 -0.20
CA ASN A 97 13.23 -18.13 0.57
C ASN A 97 13.15 -16.70 1.11
N ILE A 98 12.60 -15.80 0.29
CA ILE A 98 12.64 -14.35 0.50
C ILE A 98 11.22 -13.80 0.37
N ILE A 99 10.84 -12.93 1.30
CA ILE A 99 9.66 -12.07 1.20
C ILE A 99 10.11 -10.65 0.83
N MET A 100 9.56 -10.13 -0.26
CA MET A 100 9.75 -8.76 -0.71
C MET A 100 8.39 -8.05 -0.79
N THR A 101 7.94 -7.50 0.32
CA THR A 101 6.63 -6.81 0.43
C THR A 101 6.77 -5.52 1.24
N TYR A 102 5.66 -4.86 1.54
CA TYR A 102 5.65 -3.59 2.27
C TYR A 102 5.84 -3.71 3.79
N THR A 103 5.78 -4.91 4.36
CA THR A 103 5.96 -5.03 5.81
C THR A 103 7.39 -4.77 6.23
N LYS A 104 7.54 -4.18 7.41
CA LYS A 104 8.87 -3.85 7.95
C LYS A 104 9.72 -5.08 8.24
N ASP A 105 9.09 -6.24 8.46
CA ASP A 105 9.74 -7.53 8.70
C ASP A 105 10.04 -8.34 7.41
N SER A 106 9.80 -7.76 6.22
CA SER A 106 10.21 -8.36 4.95
C SER A 106 11.72 -8.46 4.83
N ASP A 107 12.19 -9.50 4.14
CA ASP A 107 13.63 -9.66 3.87
C ASP A 107 14.16 -8.53 2.98
N ILE A 108 13.30 -7.99 2.10
CA ILE A 108 13.53 -6.79 1.31
C ILE A 108 12.26 -5.93 1.36
N PRO A 109 12.18 -4.91 2.23
CA PRO A 109 11.01 -4.05 2.31
C PRO A 109 10.82 -3.18 1.06
N THR A 110 9.59 -3.08 0.56
CA THR A 110 9.21 -2.21 -0.57
C THR A 110 7.94 -1.40 -0.28
N CYS A 111 7.95 -0.11 -0.54
CA CYS A 111 6.88 0.83 -0.20
C CYS A 111 6.25 1.47 -1.46
N TYR A 112 5.04 2.01 -1.33
CA TYR A 112 4.44 2.84 -2.39
C TYR A 112 4.96 4.28 -2.43
N GLY A 113 5.61 4.73 -1.36
CA GLY A 113 6.14 6.08 -1.21
C GLY A 113 6.58 6.34 0.21
N GLY A 114 7.12 7.53 0.44
CA GLY A 114 7.55 7.96 1.76
C GLY A 114 7.82 9.45 1.77
N TYR A 115 7.55 10.08 2.91
CA TYR A 115 8.01 11.44 3.19
C TYR A 115 9.04 11.36 4.30
N GLY A 116 10.14 12.08 4.15
CA GLY A 116 11.23 12.06 5.12
C GLY A 116 11.76 13.45 5.37
N LYS A 117 12.42 13.63 6.52
CA LYS A 117 13.00 14.90 6.93
C LYS A 117 13.99 15.41 5.87
N SER A 118 13.91 16.70 5.56
CA SER A 118 14.81 17.38 4.63
C SER A 118 15.43 18.57 5.32
N GLN A 119 16.76 18.63 5.33
CA GLN A 119 17.48 19.83 5.77
C GLN A 119 17.35 20.99 4.77
N ASN A 120 17.12 20.66 3.49
CA ASN A 120 16.78 21.65 2.47
C ASN A 120 15.32 22.07 2.71
N ARG A 121 15.16 23.22 3.35
CA ARG A 121 13.88 23.92 3.49
C ARG A 121 13.42 24.31 2.09
N ASN A 122 12.48 23.57 1.51
CA ASN A 122 11.65 24.17 0.46
C ASN A 122 11.04 25.45 1.05
N PRO A 123 10.72 26.49 0.25
CA PRO A 123 9.98 27.63 0.76
C PRO A 123 8.56 27.15 1.09
N PHE A 124 8.37 26.59 2.28
CA PHE A 124 7.07 26.49 2.88
C PHE A 124 6.59 27.92 3.07
N ILE A 125 5.73 28.36 2.16
CA ILE A 125 5.14 29.69 2.22
C ILE A 125 4.08 29.63 3.31
N LYS A 126 4.46 30.06 4.52
CA LYS A 126 3.57 30.07 5.70
C LYS A 126 2.25 30.83 5.44
N THR A 127 2.25 31.77 4.49
CA THR A 127 1.07 32.54 4.09
C THR A 127 0.21 31.86 3.02
N HIS A 128 0.62 30.70 2.50
CA HIS A 128 -0.17 29.98 1.51
C HIS A 128 -1.41 29.35 2.18
N ASN A 129 -2.59 29.78 1.74
CA ASN A 129 -3.85 29.17 2.16
C ASN A 129 -4.18 27.99 1.24
N TYR A 130 -3.91 26.77 1.70
CA TYR A 130 -4.26 25.52 1.01
C TYR A 130 -5.77 25.33 0.89
N ALA A 131 -6.61 25.98 1.70
CA ALA A 131 -8.07 25.92 1.57
C ALA A 131 -8.62 26.79 0.42
N LYS A 132 -7.83 27.77 -0.06
CA LYS A 132 -8.29 28.75 -1.04
C LYS A 132 -8.77 28.08 -2.32
N GLY A 133 -10.02 28.35 -2.71
CA GLY A 133 -10.65 27.82 -3.92
C GLY A 133 -11.29 26.45 -3.76
N LYS A 134 -11.04 25.73 -2.66
CA LYS A 134 -11.68 24.45 -2.37
C LYS A 134 -13.06 24.69 -1.76
N ASN A 135 -14.10 24.26 -2.45
CA ASN A 135 -15.50 24.43 -2.05
C ASN A 135 -16.22 23.09 -1.77
N LYS A 136 -15.53 21.96 -1.93
CA LYS A 136 -16.05 20.63 -1.63
C LYS A 136 -15.29 20.00 -0.47
N LEU A 137 -15.97 19.14 0.28
CA LEU A 137 -15.42 18.59 1.51
C LEU A 137 -14.53 17.36 1.24
N ILE A 138 -15.12 16.24 0.81
CA ILE A 138 -14.43 14.96 0.70
C ILE A 138 -14.58 14.39 -0.72
N ALA A 139 -13.46 13.92 -1.29
CA ALA A 139 -13.46 13.05 -2.47
C ALA A 139 -12.95 11.65 -2.11
N TRP A 140 -13.50 10.64 -2.78
CA TRP A 140 -12.97 9.28 -2.77
C TRP A 140 -12.95 8.70 -4.18
N VAL A 141 -11.77 8.26 -4.65
CA VAL A 141 -11.63 7.60 -5.95
C VAL A 141 -11.36 6.13 -5.73
N SER A 142 -12.29 5.26 -6.15
CA SER A 142 -12.13 3.82 -5.98
C SER A 142 -12.71 3.01 -7.13
N SER A 143 -12.02 1.91 -7.46
CA SER A 143 -12.49 0.90 -8.42
C SER A 143 -12.63 -0.50 -7.82
N GLY A 144 -12.12 -0.72 -6.60
CA GLY A 144 -12.25 -1.98 -5.86
C GLY A 144 -13.35 -1.84 -4.82
N CYS A 145 -14.54 -2.36 -5.11
CA CYS A 145 -15.72 -2.11 -4.27
C CYS A 145 -15.90 -3.21 -3.21
N TYR A 146 -14.87 -3.39 -2.37
CA TYR A 146 -14.91 -4.34 -1.26
C TYR A 146 -15.98 -3.93 -0.25
N THR A 147 -16.82 -4.88 0.18
CA THR A 147 -18.03 -4.62 0.96
C THR A 147 -17.72 -3.83 2.23
N GLY A 148 -16.78 -4.29 3.07
CA GLY A 148 -16.46 -3.61 4.33
C GLY A 148 -16.07 -2.14 4.15
N ARG A 149 -15.12 -1.88 3.24
CA ARG A 149 -14.69 -0.50 2.92
C ARG A 149 -15.82 0.36 2.37
N LEU A 150 -16.62 -0.19 1.45
CA LEU A 150 -17.72 0.54 0.84
C LEU A 150 -18.81 0.87 1.88
N THR A 151 -19.15 -0.09 2.74
CA THR A 151 -20.10 0.11 3.83
C THR A 151 -19.62 1.21 4.78
N PHE A 152 -18.34 1.24 5.13
CA PHE A 152 -17.80 2.32 5.96
C PHE A 152 -17.91 3.69 5.28
N VAL A 153 -17.54 3.81 4.01
CA VAL A 153 -17.71 5.08 3.27
C VAL A 153 -19.18 5.51 3.23
N GLN A 154 -20.11 4.57 3.04
CA GLN A 154 -21.55 4.85 3.04
C GLN A 154 -22.05 5.32 4.41
N GLN A 155 -21.54 4.75 5.51
CA GLN A 155 -21.86 5.19 6.87
C GLN A 155 -21.35 6.61 7.13
N LEU A 156 -20.09 6.91 6.77
CA LEU A 156 -19.55 8.26 6.90
C LEU A 156 -20.31 9.28 6.03
N ALA A 157 -20.76 8.85 4.84
CA ALA A 157 -21.56 9.67 3.92
C ALA A 157 -22.95 10.04 4.48
N GLN A 158 -23.42 9.40 5.56
CA GLN A 158 -24.65 9.81 6.25
C GLN A 158 -24.46 11.11 7.04
N TYR A 159 -23.22 11.41 7.45
CA TYR A 159 -22.88 12.59 8.24
C TYR A 159 -22.27 13.71 7.41
N LEU A 160 -21.54 13.37 6.34
CA LEU A 160 -20.77 14.33 5.54
C LEU A 160 -20.97 14.14 4.04
N PRO A 161 -20.91 15.22 3.23
CA PRO A 161 -20.93 15.10 1.79
C PRO A 161 -19.63 14.47 1.27
N ILE A 162 -19.76 13.31 0.61
CA ILE A 162 -18.66 12.56 0.00
C ILE A 162 -18.94 12.35 -1.48
N ASP A 163 -18.09 12.90 -2.34
CA ASP A 163 -18.16 12.63 -3.77
C ASP A 163 -17.36 11.37 -4.11
N ILE A 164 -18.05 10.34 -4.62
CA ILE A 164 -17.46 9.04 -4.92
C ILE A 164 -17.22 8.88 -6.42
N TYR A 165 -15.95 8.77 -6.78
CA TYR A 165 -15.43 8.62 -8.13
C TYR A 165 -15.00 7.19 -8.44
N GLY A 166 -15.11 6.80 -9.70
CA GLY A 166 -14.70 5.49 -10.20
C GLY A 166 -15.82 4.46 -10.13
N LYS A 167 -15.48 3.17 -10.23
CA LYS A 167 -16.47 2.08 -10.35
C LYS A 167 -17.36 1.91 -9.11
N CYS A 168 -16.95 2.43 -7.95
CA CYS A 168 -17.72 2.32 -6.72
C CYS A 168 -18.69 3.49 -6.48
N GLY A 169 -18.72 4.47 -7.38
CA GLY A 169 -19.63 5.62 -7.31
C GLY A 169 -20.21 5.98 -8.66
N ASN A 170 -20.82 7.16 -8.73
CA ASN A 170 -21.48 7.68 -9.92
C ASN A 170 -20.65 8.75 -10.66
N LEU A 171 -19.53 9.20 -10.09
CA LEU A 171 -18.65 10.18 -10.73
C LEU A 171 -17.50 9.50 -11.48
N SER A 172 -17.08 10.09 -12.60
CA SER A 172 -15.96 9.58 -13.39
C SER A 172 -14.67 10.34 -13.08
N CYS A 173 -13.59 9.59 -12.90
CA CYS A 173 -12.23 10.09 -12.76
C CYS A 173 -11.35 9.34 -13.76
N PRO A 174 -11.02 9.93 -14.92
CA PRO A 174 -10.10 9.30 -15.86
C PRO A 174 -8.74 9.08 -15.20
N ARG A 175 -8.04 8.01 -15.59
CA ARG A 175 -6.71 7.64 -15.06
C ARG A 175 -5.60 8.53 -15.65
N ASN A 176 -5.75 9.84 -15.50
CA ASN A 176 -4.79 10.84 -15.93
C ASN A 176 -4.68 11.95 -14.88
N ASP A 177 -3.72 12.85 -15.05
CA ASP A 177 -3.50 13.92 -14.07
C ASP A 177 -4.63 14.96 -14.04
N SER A 178 -5.41 15.13 -15.12
CA SER A 178 -6.47 16.14 -15.15
C SER A 178 -7.58 15.86 -14.13
N CYS A 179 -7.95 14.59 -13.90
CA CYS A 179 -8.88 14.27 -12.81
C CYS A 179 -8.32 14.73 -11.47
N TRP A 180 -7.06 14.40 -11.21
CA TRP A 180 -6.46 14.65 -9.92
C TRP A 180 -6.17 16.14 -9.66
N GLU A 181 -5.87 16.92 -10.69
CA GLU A 181 -5.80 18.39 -10.57
C GLU A 181 -7.16 19.02 -10.29
N LYS A 182 -8.24 18.44 -10.83
CA LYS A 182 -9.61 18.84 -10.47
C LYS A 182 -9.90 18.51 -9.00
N LEU A 183 -9.54 17.31 -8.54
CA LEU A 183 -9.75 16.94 -7.14
C LEU A 183 -8.94 17.83 -6.19
N SER A 184 -7.67 18.06 -6.50
CA SER A 184 -6.76 18.89 -5.68
C SER A 184 -7.20 20.35 -5.59
N SER A 185 -7.89 20.89 -6.60
CA SER A 185 -8.38 22.27 -6.59
C SER A 185 -9.75 22.44 -5.92
N GLN A 186 -10.59 21.39 -5.88
CA GLN A 186 -11.97 21.50 -5.41
C GLN A 186 -12.18 20.97 -3.98
N TYR A 187 -11.44 19.95 -3.56
CA TYR A 187 -11.71 19.24 -2.31
C TYR A 187 -10.73 19.59 -1.21
N LYS A 188 -11.19 19.56 0.05
CA LYS A 188 -10.31 19.69 1.23
C LYS A 188 -9.66 18.37 1.62
N PHE A 189 -10.45 17.30 1.65
CA PHE A 189 -10.04 15.99 2.14
C PHE A 189 -10.10 14.93 1.06
N TYR A 190 -9.28 13.89 1.24
CA TYR A 190 -9.31 12.69 0.40
C TYR A 190 -9.36 11.43 1.28
N LEU A 191 -10.31 10.53 1.01
CA LEU A 191 -10.35 9.24 1.71
C LEU A 191 -9.23 8.34 1.20
N SER A 192 -8.17 8.23 2.00
CA SER A 192 -7.00 7.38 1.70
C SER A 192 -7.20 5.97 2.24
N PHE A 193 -8.38 5.40 1.99
CA PHE A 193 -8.82 4.14 2.56
C PHE A 193 -8.24 2.96 1.76
N GLU A 194 -7.43 2.14 2.42
CA GLU A 194 -6.85 0.95 1.82
C GLU A 194 -7.88 -0.13 1.57
N ASN A 195 -7.59 -1.06 0.66
CA ASN A 195 -8.54 -2.12 0.29
C ASN A 195 -8.99 -2.95 1.51
N PHE A 196 -8.05 -3.19 2.43
CA PHE A 196 -8.24 -3.81 3.74
C PHE A 196 -7.30 -3.14 4.74
N VAL A 197 -7.53 -3.33 6.04
CA VAL A 197 -6.71 -2.73 7.10
C VAL A 197 -5.63 -3.73 7.49
N CYS A 198 -4.43 -3.57 6.93
CA CYS A 198 -3.34 -4.52 7.14
C CYS A 198 -2.14 -3.86 7.83
N ARG A 199 -1.39 -4.65 8.63
CA ARG A 199 -0.19 -4.17 9.33
C ARG A 199 0.78 -3.53 8.34
N ASP A 200 1.37 -2.39 8.68
CA ASP A 200 2.31 -1.63 7.83
C ASP A 200 1.77 -1.20 6.44
N TYR A 201 0.49 -1.42 6.11
CA TYR A 201 -0.01 -1.19 4.74
C TYR A 201 -0.48 0.25 4.52
N ILE A 202 0.27 0.95 3.68
CA ILE A 202 -0.02 2.33 3.26
C ILE A 202 0.47 2.55 1.83
N THR A 203 -0.39 3.10 0.97
CA THR A 203 -0.18 3.04 -0.49
C THR A 203 -0.10 4.42 -1.16
N GLU A 204 -0.17 4.44 -2.50
CA GLU A 204 -0.28 5.65 -3.29
C GLU A 204 -1.47 6.52 -2.90
N LYS A 205 -2.51 5.96 -2.28
CA LYS A 205 -3.69 6.70 -1.79
C LYS A 205 -3.30 7.78 -0.79
N TYR A 206 -2.39 7.45 0.11
CA TYR A 206 -1.86 8.37 1.11
C TYR A 206 -0.72 9.24 0.55
N TYR A 207 0.30 8.62 -0.06
CA TYR A 207 1.48 9.38 -0.46
C TYR A 207 1.21 10.27 -1.68
N LYS A 208 0.70 9.68 -2.76
CA LYS A 208 0.59 10.33 -4.06
C LYS A 208 -0.74 11.05 -4.25
N ASN A 209 -1.85 10.38 -3.96
CA ASN A 209 -3.18 10.86 -4.32
C ASN A 209 -3.71 11.93 -3.34
N SER A 210 -3.15 12.00 -2.11
CA SER A 210 -3.52 13.01 -1.12
C SER A 210 -2.39 13.97 -0.76
N LEU A 211 -1.35 13.55 -0.02
CA LEU A 211 -0.27 14.44 0.42
C LEU A 211 0.45 15.11 -0.77
N GLY A 212 0.72 14.34 -1.81
CA GLY A 212 1.31 14.80 -3.08
C GLY A 212 0.41 15.79 -3.83
N ARG A 213 -0.89 15.81 -3.55
CA ARG A 213 -1.89 16.66 -4.23
C ARG A 213 -2.54 17.69 -3.32
N ARG A 214 -1.90 18.04 -2.20
CA ARG A 214 -2.36 19.10 -1.28
C ARG A 214 -3.80 18.86 -0.80
N LEU A 215 -4.12 17.61 -0.51
CA LEU A 215 -5.35 17.18 0.15
C LEU A 215 -4.96 16.61 1.51
N VAL A 216 -5.78 16.86 2.54
CA VAL A 216 -5.59 16.24 3.85
C VAL A 216 -6.16 14.81 3.78
N PRO A 217 -5.33 13.76 3.92
CA PRO A 217 -5.80 12.39 3.94
C PRO A 217 -6.60 12.10 5.21
N ILE A 218 -7.75 11.46 5.04
CA ILE A 218 -8.44 10.72 6.11
C ILE A 218 -8.08 9.25 5.93
N VAL A 219 -7.56 8.60 6.97
CA VAL A 219 -6.86 7.31 6.87
C VAL A 219 -7.47 6.27 7.81
N VAL A 220 -7.68 5.07 7.26
CA VAL A 220 -7.81 3.82 8.02
C VAL A 220 -6.69 2.92 7.51
N SER A 221 -5.66 2.71 8.33
CA SER A 221 -4.48 1.93 7.97
C SER A 221 -4.01 1.15 9.19
N GLY A 222 -3.47 -0.05 8.98
CA GLY A 222 -2.80 -0.80 10.04
C GLY A 222 -1.33 -0.43 10.23
N ALA A 223 -0.82 0.57 9.50
CA ALA A 223 0.53 1.08 9.67
C ALA A 223 0.65 1.97 10.91
N ASN A 224 1.81 1.95 11.58
CA ASN A 224 2.10 2.91 12.63
C ASN A 224 2.32 4.31 12.04
N LEU A 225 1.29 5.14 11.99
CA LEU A 225 1.38 6.50 11.44
C LEU A 225 2.14 7.47 12.38
N GLN A 226 2.37 7.10 13.64
CA GLN A 226 3.20 7.89 14.56
C GLN A 226 4.71 7.73 14.27
N ASP A 227 5.09 6.70 13.50
CA ASP A 227 6.43 6.56 12.97
C ASP A 227 6.66 7.60 11.86
N GLU A 228 7.51 8.59 12.13
CA GLU A 228 7.82 9.68 11.17
C GLU A 228 8.50 9.19 9.88
N THR A 229 8.96 7.93 9.82
CA THR A 229 9.44 7.30 8.58
C THR A 229 8.31 6.81 7.68
N VAL A 230 7.12 6.61 8.25
CA VAL A 230 5.90 6.19 7.55
C VAL A 230 5.09 7.40 7.12
N ALA A 231 4.84 8.34 8.03
CA ALA A 231 3.95 9.47 7.82
C ALA A 231 4.52 10.75 8.44
N PRO A 232 4.45 11.91 7.75
CA PRO A 232 4.76 13.17 8.39
C PRO A 232 3.81 13.42 9.57
N PRO A 233 4.32 13.94 10.70
CA PRO A 233 3.48 14.20 11.86
C PRO A 233 2.42 15.25 11.55
N ASN A 234 1.22 15.08 12.11
CA ASN A 234 0.08 16.00 11.95
C ASN A 234 -0.32 16.26 10.49
N SER A 235 -0.09 15.32 9.57
CA SER A 235 -0.44 15.48 8.14
C SER A 235 -1.71 14.77 7.71
N TYR A 236 -2.44 14.16 8.63
CA TYR A 236 -3.55 13.26 8.34
C TYR A 236 -4.58 13.25 9.47
N ILE A 237 -5.81 12.88 9.15
CA ILE A 237 -6.84 12.54 10.15
C ILE A 237 -6.88 11.01 10.24
N ASN A 238 -6.50 10.45 11.38
CA ASN A 238 -6.54 9.02 11.62
C ASN A 238 -7.89 8.64 12.23
N VAL A 239 -8.60 7.73 11.58
CA VAL A 239 -9.92 7.29 12.03
C VAL A 239 -9.86 6.63 13.41
N PHE A 240 -8.75 5.96 13.74
CA PHE A 240 -8.57 5.31 15.04
C PHE A 240 -8.43 6.28 16.23
N ASP A 241 -8.34 7.59 15.98
CA ASP A 241 -8.27 8.60 17.05
C ASP A 241 -9.67 8.95 17.61
N PHE A 242 -10.75 8.41 17.01
CA PHE A 242 -12.13 8.69 17.37
C PHE A 242 -12.82 7.45 17.94
N LYS A 243 -13.82 7.67 18.80
CA LYS A 243 -14.61 6.57 19.39
C LYS A 243 -15.74 6.12 18.48
N THR A 244 -16.30 7.04 17.70
CA THR A 244 -17.47 6.79 16.87
C THR A 244 -17.33 7.49 15.51
N VAL A 245 -18.06 6.99 14.50
CA VAL A 245 -18.08 7.59 13.16
C VAL A 245 -18.64 9.03 13.19
N GLU A 246 -19.52 9.31 14.15
CA GLU A 246 -20.09 10.65 14.37
C GLU A 246 -19.04 11.62 14.94
N ASP A 247 -18.24 11.21 15.94
CA ASP A 247 -17.13 12.03 16.46
C ASP A 247 -16.10 12.36 15.35
N LEU A 248 -15.80 11.39 14.50
CA LEU A 248 -14.95 11.58 13.33
C LEU A 248 -15.57 12.61 12.37
N ALA A 249 -16.88 12.50 12.11
CA ALA A 249 -17.57 13.39 11.20
C ALA A 249 -17.57 14.84 11.71
N ASP A 250 -17.87 15.04 12.99
CA ASP A 250 -17.83 16.34 13.66
C ASP A 250 -16.45 16.98 13.56
N TYR A 251 -15.39 16.20 13.77
CA TYR A 251 -14.03 16.70 13.65
C TYR A 251 -13.65 17.06 12.21
N ILE A 252 -14.02 16.24 11.21
CA ILE A 252 -13.79 16.57 9.80
C ILE A 252 -14.54 17.87 9.43
N GLN A 253 -15.76 18.06 9.92
CA GLN A 253 -16.54 19.29 9.69
C GLN A 253 -15.88 20.50 10.36
N LEU A 254 -15.37 20.36 11.58
CA LEU A 254 -14.62 21.40 12.28
C LEU A 254 -13.37 21.80 11.49
N VAL A 255 -12.56 20.84 11.05
CA VAL A 255 -11.35 21.11 10.26
C VAL A 255 -11.74 21.71 8.90
N GLY A 256 -12.79 21.21 8.26
CA GLY A 256 -13.27 21.67 6.96
C GLY A 256 -13.80 23.10 6.96
N SER A 257 -14.39 23.55 8.06
CA SER A 257 -14.95 24.90 8.23
C SER A 257 -13.95 25.92 8.79
N ASN A 258 -12.81 25.48 9.32
CA ASN A 258 -11.78 26.33 9.89
C ASN A 258 -10.50 26.30 9.03
N ASP A 259 -10.31 27.33 8.20
CA ASP A 259 -9.15 27.43 7.32
C ASP A 259 -7.82 27.41 8.10
N THR A 260 -7.73 28.05 9.27
CA THR A 260 -6.51 28.02 10.09
C THR A 260 -6.17 26.59 10.52
N LEU A 261 -7.17 25.85 11.00
CA LEU A 261 -6.99 24.45 11.42
C LEU A 261 -6.66 23.56 10.22
N TYR A 262 -7.37 23.70 9.10
CA TYR A 262 -7.08 22.96 7.86
C TYR A 262 -5.65 23.19 7.37
N ASN A 263 -5.19 24.44 7.36
CA ASN A 263 -3.83 24.78 6.92
C ASN A 263 -2.75 24.21 7.84
N SER A 264 -3.06 23.97 9.11
CA SER A 264 -2.11 23.38 10.05
C SER A 264 -1.66 21.96 9.65
N TYR A 265 -2.51 21.21 8.93
CA TYR A 265 -2.20 19.89 8.35
C TYR A 265 -1.15 19.92 7.23
N PHE A 266 -0.68 21.11 6.82
CA PHE A 266 0.38 21.26 5.83
C PHE A 266 1.69 21.81 6.42
N HIS A 267 1.73 22.09 7.73
CA HIS A 267 2.95 22.59 8.39
C HIS A 267 4.14 21.64 8.26
N TRP A 268 3.90 20.32 8.17
CA TRP A 268 4.93 19.32 7.94
C TRP A 268 5.76 19.58 6.67
N LYS A 269 5.19 20.25 5.65
CA LYS A 269 5.90 20.58 4.40
C LYS A 269 7.09 21.52 4.61
N ALA A 270 7.22 22.16 5.78
CA ALA A 270 8.39 22.94 6.15
C ALA A 270 9.64 22.07 6.39
N SER A 271 9.45 20.81 6.80
CA SER A 271 10.54 19.94 7.27
C SER A 271 10.61 18.59 6.58
N TYR A 272 9.58 18.19 5.83
CA TYR A 272 9.50 16.89 5.16
C TYR A 272 9.29 17.05 3.65
N LYS A 273 9.91 16.15 2.88
CA LYS A 273 9.77 16.06 1.41
C LYS A 273 9.52 14.64 0.97
N ASP A 274 8.96 14.51 -0.23
CA ASP A 274 8.82 13.22 -0.92
C ASP A 274 10.20 12.60 -1.12
N GLN A 275 10.36 11.35 -0.70
CA GLN A 275 11.60 10.57 -0.84
C GLN A 275 11.70 9.89 -2.21
N GLY A 276 10.71 10.07 -3.09
CA GLY A 276 10.71 9.56 -4.45
C GLY A 276 10.75 8.04 -4.46
N ARG A 277 11.69 7.47 -5.23
CA ARG A 277 11.81 6.02 -5.45
C ARG A 277 12.62 5.29 -4.38
N SER A 278 12.80 5.86 -3.18
CA SER A 278 13.73 5.33 -2.16
C SER A 278 13.45 3.89 -1.72
N CYS A 279 12.18 3.46 -1.76
CA CYS A 279 11.78 2.10 -1.40
C CYS A 279 10.79 1.48 -2.37
N ASP A 280 10.67 1.99 -3.60
CA ASP A 280 9.79 1.36 -4.59
C ASP A 280 10.32 -0.03 -5.02
N MET A 281 9.54 -0.78 -5.79
CA MET A 281 9.87 -2.10 -6.31
C MET A 281 11.10 -2.07 -7.19
N GLY A 282 11.38 -0.96 -7.89
CA GLY A 282 12.63 -0.80 -8.63
C GLY A 282 13.82 -0.83 -7.67
N SER A 283 13.74 -0.08 -6.57
CA SER A 283 14.73 -0.11 -5.49
C SER A 283 14.80 -1.48 -4.79
N GLY A 284 13.67 -2.13 -4.54
CA GLY A 284 13.63 -3.50 -4.00
C GLY A 284 14.31 -4.52 -4.92
N MET A 285 14.04 -4.45 -6.23
CA MET A 285 14.72 -5.26 -7.23
C MET A 285 16.22 -4.98 -7.29
N CYS A 286 16.64 -3.73 -7.08
CA CYS A 286 18.06 -3.40 -6.99
C CYS A 286 18.73 -3.91 -5.72
N THR A 287 18.04 -3.84 -4.58
CA THR A 287 18.49 -4.47 -3.33
C THR A 287 18.64 -5.98 -3.52
N LEU A 288 17.65 -6.64 -4.15
CA LEU A 288 17.73 -8.06 -4.47
C LEU A 288 18.93 -8.37 -5.40
N CYS A 289 19.12 -7.56 -6.45
CA CYS A 289 20.25 -7.72 -7.38
C CYS A 289 21.60 -7.66 -6.65
N ALA A 290 21.82 -6.62 -5.83
CA ALA A 290 23.04 -6.48 -5.05
C ALA A 290 23.23 -7.64 -4.07
N ASN A 291 22.15 -8.08 -3.40
CA ASN A 291 22.19 -9.17 -2.44
C ASN A 291 22.49 -10.53 -3.08
N LEU A 292 22.03 -10.78 -4.31
CA LEU A 292 22.35 -12.01 -5.04
C LEU A 292 23.83 -12.12 -5.43
N HIS A 293 24.55 -10.99 -5.51
CA HIS A 293 26.00 -10.96 -5.70
C HIS A 293 26.78 -11.14 -4.39
N ASN A 294 26.09 -11.24 -3.24
CA ASN A 294 26.69 -11.48 -1.94
C ASN A 294 26.48 -12.93 -1.50
N ASP A 295 27.52 -13.75 -1.65
CA ASP A 295 27.52 -15.16 -1.30
C ASP A 295 27.08 -15.46 0.14
N THR A 296 27.52 -14.64 1.10
CA THR A 296 27.13 -14.79 2.50
C THR A 296 25.63 -14.61 2.67
N TRP A 297 25.04 -13.59 2.02
CA TRP A 297 23.60 -13.34 2.08
C TRP A 297 22.80 -14.46 1.42
N VAL A 298 23.25 -14.94 0.24
CA VAL A 298 22.61 -16.05 -0.47
C VAL A 298 22.62 -17.32 0.38
N THR A 299 23.74 -17.65 1.02
CA THR A 299 23.83 -18.80 1.93
C THR A 299 22.90 -18.64 3.13
N GLN A 300 22.83 -17.45 3.74
CA GLN A 300 21.93 -17.18 4.87
C GLN A 300 20.45 -17.33 4.49
N LYS A 301 20.06 -16.90 3.28
CA LYS A 301 18.68 -16.96 2.78
C LYS A 301 18.34 -18.28 2.04
N SER A 302 19.24 -19.24 1.99
CA SER A 302 19.02 -20.53 1.31
C SER A 302 17.90 -21.39 1.92
N ARG A 303 17.58 -21.20 3.20
CA ARG A 303 16.46 -21.90 3.86
C ARG A 303 15.12 -21.31 3.42
N THR A 304 14.14 -22.18 3.24
CA THR A 304 12.77 -21.76 2.96
C THR A 304 12.08 -21.30 4.24
N ILE A 305 11.03 -20.51 4.07
CA ILE A 305 10.21 -19.98 5.16
C ILE A 305 9.18 -21.06 5.53
N PRO A 306 9.29 -21.69 6.72
CA PRO A 306 8.44 -22.84 7.03
C PRO A 306 6.98 -22.48 7.23
N ASP A 307 6.71 -21.36 7.90
CA ASP A 307 5.36 -20.87 8.16
C ASP A 307 5.09 -19.56 7.41
N PHE A 308 5.09 -19.69 6.08
CA PHE A 308 4.85 -18.56 5.19
C PHE A 308 3.42 -18.02 5.37
N MET A 309 2.44 -18.89 5.60
CA MET A 309 1.05 -18.48 5.88
C MET A 309 0.92 -17.60 7.12
N HIS A 310 1.59 -17.94 8.21
CA HIS A 310 1.54 -17.11 9.40
C HIS A 310 2.28 -15.78 9.18
N ARG A 311 3.49 -15.83 8.60
CA ARG A 311 4.30 -14.63 8.33
C ARG A 311 3.66 -13.66 7.34
N TRP A 312 3.00 -14.18 6.31
CA TRP A 312 2.45 -13.41 5.21
C TRP A 312 1.20 -14.08 4.65
N GLY A 313 0.09 -14.02 5.37
CA GLY A 313 -1.17 -14.66 4.95
C GLY A 313 -2.41 -13.97 5.51
N LEU A 314 -3.56 -14.62 5.41
CA LEU A 314 -4.89 -14.05 5.71
C LEU A 314 -5.27 -14.05 7.20
N ASN A 315 -4.31 -14.17 8.11
CA ASN A 315 -4.60 -14.11 9.54
C ASN A 315 -4.81 -12.65 10.00
N LYS A 316 -5.51 -12.46 11.13
CA LYS A 316 -5.84 -11.14 11.65
C LYS A 316 -4.61 -10.33 12.07
N ASP A 317 -3.52 -10.99 12.45
CA ASP A 317 -2.24 -10.35 12.78
C ASP A 317 -1.63 -9.66 11.55
N ASN A 318 -1.98 -10.10 10.34
CA ASN A 318 -1.52 -9.49 9.09
C ASN A 318 -2.54 -8.51 8.50
N CYS A 319 -3.82 -8.89 8.46
CA CYS A 319 -4.85 -8.04 7.87
C CYS A 319 -6.26 -8.35 8.40
N ILE A 320 -7.06 -7.29 8.57
CA ILE A 320 -8.46 -7.35 8.96
C ILE A 320 -9.36 -6.60 7.96
N ASP A 321 -10.66 -6.89 8.01
CA ASP A 321 -11.65 -6.15 7.22
C ASP A 321 -12.13 -4.90 7.98
N TYR A 322 -12.75 -3.97 7.27
CA TYR A 322 -13.39 -2.80 7.90
C TYR A 322 -14.50 -3.22 8.88
N GLY A 323 -15.16 -4.37 8.67
CA GLY A 323 -16.13 -4.92 9.62
C GLY A 323 -15.54 -5.27 11.00
N ASP A 324 -14.22 -5.49 11.11
CA ASP A 324 -13.54 -5.68 12.40
C ASP A 324 -13.22 -4.34 13.09
N VAL A 325 -13.20 -3.23 12.33
CA VAL A 325 -12.89 -1.88 12.84
C VAL A 325 -14.16 -1.11 13.21
N PHE A 326 -15.23 -1.26 12.43
CA PHE A 326 -16.45 -0.47 12.57
C PHE A 326 -17.61 -1.34 13.03
N ILE A 327 -17.94 -1.28 14.32
CA ILE A 327 -18.97 -2.12 14.92
C ILE A 327 -20.22 -1.29 15.16
N LYS A 328 -21.31 -1.62 14.45
CA LYS A 328 -22.61 -1.00 14.68
C LYS A 328 -23.24 -1.53 15.97
N ASN A 329 -23.51 -0.64 16.91
CA ASN A 329 -24.28 -0.94 18.11
C ASN A 329 -25.75 -1.19 17.70
N VAL A 330 -26.25 -2.39 17.98
CA VAL A 330 -27.61 -2.81 17.59
C VAL A 330 -28.72 -2.08 18.36
N THR A 331 -28.41 -1.54 19.53
CA THR A 331 -29.37 -0.83 20.39
C THR A 331 -29.44 0.66 20.04
N THR A 332 -28.28 1.31 19.90
CA THR A 332 -28.22 2.77 19.66
C THR A 332 -28.14 3.13 18.19
N GLY A 333 -27.82 2.17 17.31
CA GLY A 333 -27.55 2.42 15.90
C GLY A 333 -26.19 3.09 15.61
N GLN A 334 -25.49 3.54 16.65
CA GLN A 334 -24.18 4.19 16.57
C GLN A 334 -23.12 3.24 16.03
N VAL A 335 -22.21 3.75 15.20
CA VAL A 335 -21.09 2.97 14.68
C VAL A 335 -19.85 3.32 15.48
N ASN A 336 -19.39 2.37 16.29
CA ASN A 336 -18.19 2.49 17.11
C ASN A 336 -16.96 2.18 16.27
N ILE A 337 -15.88 2.90 16.54
CA ILE A 337 -14.55 2.67 15.97
C ILE A 337 -13.75 1.91 17.02
N MET A 338 -13.33 0.70 16.68
CA MET A 338 -12.49 -0.13 17.55
C MET A 338 -11.06 0.43 17.62
N PRO A 339 -10.31 0.17 18.71
CA PRO A 339 -8.92 0.56 18.81
C PRO A 339 -8.07 0.04 17.65
N HIS A 340 -6.92 0.70 17.43
CA HIS A 340 -5.99 0.31 16.40
C HIS A 340 -5.59 -1.17 16.58
N PRO A 341 -5.73 -2.02 15.55
CA PRO A 341 -5.63 -3.48 15.71
C PRO A 341 -4.19 -3.99 15.95
N TYR A 342 -3.19 -3.15 15.69
CA TYR A 342 -1.77 -3.53 15.76
C TYR A 342 -0.93 -2.72 16.75
N TYR A 343 -1.50 -1.67 17.39
CA TYR A 343 -0.76 -0.73 18.26
C TYR A 343 -1.61 -0.21 19.41
#